data_AF-A0A919PRK8-F1
#
_entry.id   AF-A0A919PRK8-F1
#
_cell.length_a   1.000
_cell.length_b   1.000
_cell.length_c   1.000
_cell.angle_alpha   90.00
_cell.angle_beta   90.00
_cell.angle_gamma   90.00
#
_symmetry.space_group_name_H-M   'P 1'
#
loop_
_entity.id
_entity.type
_entity.pdbx_description
1 polymer ?
#
loop_
_entity_poly.entity_id
_entity_poly.type
_entity_poly.pdbx_seq_one_letter_code
_entity_poly.pdbx_strand_id
1 'polypeptide(L)'
;MTWRLPFFEALDGAERILIAGAGGGFDVYAGLPLALSLRDEGRTVHLANLSIVNLYELARDDWLEPGIAAVTPDTAGFSDYFPERTLARWLASTRWSDGGGHLHQLPPTVYAFPRTGVRPLRSAYRRLAKRLRLDAIVLVDGGTDILMRGDEAALGTPVEDATSLAAVNATPVPTKLVAAIGFGVDAYHGVNHVQVLENIAALDRAGAYLGAFTVPSHGREAALYRDAVAHARAATPKRASIVNGQIAAALTGAVGDVPVNGRTFTEPLFVNPLMAMYFTFELAGLAAQSLYLDRIRGTDDMLQVSHLIERFRDEITPRPRMPFPH
;
A
#
# COMPACT_ATOMS: atom_id res chain seq x y z
N MET A 1 5.09 25.61 21.23
CA MET A 1 4.12 25.05 20.27
C MET A 1 4.91 24.09 19.41
N THR A 2 4.76 22.78 19.65
CA THR A 2 5.53 21.75 18.92
C THR A 2 4.71 21.39 17.70
N TRP A 3 5.23 21.68 16.51
CA TRP A 3 4.55 21.35 15.26
C TRP A 3 4.74 19.86 15.00
N ARG A 4 3.65 19.08 14.95
CA ARG A 4 3.66 17.66 14.64
C ARG A 4 2.76 17.43 13.41
N LEU A 5 3.12 16.45 12.58
CA LEU A 5 2.37 16.17 11.36
C LEU A 5 0.99 15.60 11.72
N PRO A 6 -0.11 16.11 11.11
CA PRO A 6 -1.47 15.65 11.38
C PRO A 6 -1.67 14.14 11.25
N PHE A 7 -0.92 13.49 10.35
CA PHE A 7 -0.94 12.04 10.20
C PHE A 7 -0.57 11.28 11.49
N PHE A 8 0.47 11.73 12.19
CA PHE A 8 0.88 11.08 13.44
C PHE A 8 -0.03 11.49 14.61
N GLU A 9 -0.59 12.69 14.59
CA GLU A 9 -1.61 13.12 15.57
C GLU A 9 -2.87 12.24 15.46
N ALA A 10 -3.32 11.92 14.25
CA ALA A 10 -4.45 11.02 14.02
C ALA A 10 -4.22 9.59 14.55
N LEU A 11 -2.96 9.18 14.74
CA LEU A 11 -2.57 7.88 15.29
C LEU A 11 -2.28 7.89 16.79
N ASP A 12 -2.33 9.04 17.49
CA ASP A 12 -1.90 9.13 18.90
C ASP A 12 -2.63 8.18 19.84
N GLY A 13 -3.94 8.02 19.64
CA GLY A 13 -4.79 7.12 20.42
C GLY A 13 -4.75 5.65 19.97
N ALA A 14 -4.08 5.31 18.87
CA ALA A 14 -4.12 3.97 18.28
C ALA A 14 -3.03 3.06 18.85
N GLU A 15 -3.39 1.95 19.47
CA GLU A 15 -2.47 0.94 20.00
C GLU A 15 -2.30 -0.26 19.07
N ARG A 16 -3.35 -0.62 18.32
CA ARG A 16 -3.45 -1.85 17.51
C ARG A 16 -3.77 -1.48 16.07
N ILE A 17 -2.69 -1.31 15.31
CA ILE A 17 -2.72 -0.72 13.98
C ILE A 17 -2.56 -1.84 12.94
N LEU A 18 -3.41 -1.84 11.92
CA LEU A 18 -3.21 -2.65 10.72
C LEU A 18 -2.66 -1.78 9.60
N ILE A 19 -1.49 -2.15 9.08
CA ILE A 19 -0.95 -1.60 7.83
C ILE A 19 -1.27 -2.60 6.71
N ALA A 20 -2.05 -2.18 5.73
CA ALA A 20 -2.56 -3.05 4.69
C ALA A 20 -2.24 -2.52 3.29
N GLY A 21 -1.56 -3.32 2.47
CA GLY A 21 -1.32 -2.99 1.06
C GLY A 21 -2.61 -2.95 0.25
N ALA A 22 -2.84 -1.85 -0.47
CA ALA A 22 -4.11 -1.55 -1.14
C ALA A 22 -4.24 -2.15 -2.54
N GLY A 23 -3.21 -1.99 -3.39
CA GLY A 23 -3.14 -2.44 -4.78
C GLY A 23 -2.70 -3.90 -4.96
N GLY A 24 -2.36 -4.54 -3.85
CA GLY A 24 -1.94 -5.94 -3.80
C GLY A 24 -0.49 -6.16 -4.20
N GLY A 25 -0.16 -7.34 -4.74
CA GLY A 25 1.23 -7.66 -5.10
C GLY A 25 2.20 -7.43 -3.93
N PHE A 26 3.10 -6.46 -4.07
CA PHE A 26 4.09 -6.11 -3.04
C PHE A 26 3.72 -4.86 -2.21
N ASP A 27 2.52 -4.32 -2.29
CA ASP A 27 2.17 -3.04 -1.66
C ASP A 27 2.31 -3.01 -0.14
N VAL A 28 2.11 -4.14 0.54
CA VAL A 28 2.41 -4.25 1.97
C VAL A 28 3.85 -3.84 2.33
N TYR A 29 4.80 -3.97 1.39
CA TYR A 29 6.18 -3.50 1.57
C TYR A 29 6.26 -1.97 1.66
N ALA A 30 5.41 -1.27 0.91
CA ALA A 30 5.32 0.19 0.93
C ALA A 30 4.97 0.72 2.33
N GLY A 31 4.41 -0.11 3.21
CA GLY A 31 4.12 0.24 4.60
C GLY A 31 5.23 -0.13 5.61
N LEU A 32 6.31 -0.82 5.21
CA LEU A 32 7.32 -1.31 6.16
C LEU A 32 8.04 -0.20 6.94
N PRO A 33 8.51 0.90 6.32
CA PRO A 33 9.11 2.00 7.07
C PRO A 33 8.19 2.52 8.20
N LEU A 34 6.91 2.73 7.88
CA LEU A 34 5.91 3.17 8.84
C LEU A 34 5.65 2.10 9.91
N ALA A 35 5.52 0.83 9.53
CA ALA A 35 5.28 -0.28 10.45
C ALA A 35 6.41 -0.42 11.49
N LEU A 36 7.66 -0.26 11.04
CA LEU A 36 8.84 -0.36 11.89
C LEU A 36 8.95 0.84 12.85
N SER A 37 8.61 2.05 12.40
CA SER A 37 8.57 3.24 13.24
C SER A 37 7.51 3.11 14.34
N LEU A 38 6.27 2.74 13.98
CA LEU A 38 5.18 2.60 14.96
C LEU A 38 5.43 1.48 15.98
N ARG A 39 6.12 0.40 15.58
CA ARG A 39 6.54 -0.66 16.52
C ARG A 39 7.59 -0.16 17.51
N ASP A 40 8.50 0.70 17.08
CA ASP A 40 9.53 1.30 17.95
C ASP A 40 8.89 2.21 19.02
N GLU A 41 7.77 2.85 18.67
CA GLU A 41 6.92 3.59 19.61
C GLU A 41 6.09 2.68 20.56
N GLY A 42 6.28 1.36 20.51
CA GLY A 42 5.59 0.40 21.37
C GLY A 42 4.18 0.02 20.91
N ARG A 43 3.76 0.41 19.70
CA ARG A 43 2.45 0.03 19.15
C ARG A 43 2.44 -1.41 18.66
N THR A 44 1.28 -2.07 18.77
CA THR A 44 1.06 -3.39 18.16
C THR A 44 0.67 -3.19 16.70
N VAL A 45 1.61 -3.50 15.78
CA VAL A 45 1.37 -3.34 14.34
C VAL A 45 1.23 -4.69 13.65
N HIS A 46 0.10 -4.87 12.98
CA HIS A 46 -0.19 -6.00 12.11
C HIS A 46 0.00 -5.61 10.63
N LEU A 47 0.35 -6.59 9.80
CA LEU A 47 0.51 -6.40 8.37
C LEU A 47 -0.55 -7.19 7.61
N ALA A 48 -1.12 -6.59 6.57
CA ALA A 48 -1.98 -7.28 5.63
C ALA A 48 -1.74 -6.88 4.18
N ASN A 49 -2.28 -7.66 3.25
CA ASN A 49 -2.21 -7.37 1.83
C ASN A 49 -3.45 -7.91 1.10
N LEU A 50 -3.93 -7.19 0.08
CA LEU A 50 -4.83 -7.77 -0.91
C LEU A 50 -4.00 -8.68 -1.84
N SER A 51 -4.04 -9.99 -1.60
CA SER A 51 -3.13 -10.88 -2.31
C SER A 51 -3.57 -11.09 -3.76
N ILE A 52 -2.61 -11.01 -4.68
CA ILE A 52 -2.82 -11.39 -6.08
C ILE A 52 -2.50 -12.87 -6.35
N VAL A 53 -2.10 -13.61 -5.31
CA VAL A 53 -1.90 -15.06 -5.36
C VAL A 53 -3.26 -15.74 -5.24
N ASN A 54 -3.41 -16.92 -5.85
CA ASN A 54 -4.57 -17.77 -5.62
C ASN A 54 -4.53 -18.38 -4.19
N LEU A 55 -5.09 -17.66 -3.21
CA LEU A 55 -5.12 -18.12 -1.82
C LEU A 55 -6.02 -19.34 -1.59
N TYR A 56 -6.91 -19.68 -2.53
CA TYR A 56 -7.83 -20.82 -2.38
C TYR A 56 -7.12 -22.18 -2.46
N GLU A 57 -5.85 -22.21 -2.83
CA GLU A 57 -4.99 -23.40 -2.82
C GLU A 57 -4.30 -23.64 -1.46
N LEU A 58 -4.44 -22.71 -0.50
CA LEU A 58 -3.85 -22.86 0.83
C LEU A 58 -4.53 -23.98 1.63
N ALA A 59 -3.79 -24.53 2.60
CA ALA A 59 -4.34 -25.50 3.52
C ALA A 59 -5.42 -24.85 4.40
N ARG A 60 -6.39 -25.64 4.86
CA ARG A 60 -7.48 -25.14 5.71
C ARG A 60 -6.97 -24.43 6.96
N ASP A 61 -5.87 -24.91 7.53
CA ASP A 61 -5.27 -24.37 8.76
C ASP A 61 -4.58 -23.01 8.55
N ASP A 62 -4.28 -22.62 7.31
CA ASP A 62 -3.76 -21.29 6.99
C ASP A 62 -4.87 -20.21 7.01
N TRP A 63 -6.16 -20.60 7.04
CA TRP A 63 -7.29 -19.68 7.09
C TRP A 63 -7.66 -19.30 8.51
N LEU A 64 -7.50 -18.02 8.86
CA LEU A 64 -7.86 -17.48 10.16
C LEU A 64 -9.37 -17.38 10.34
N GLU A 65 -10.05 -16.94 9.28
CA GLU A 65 -11.48 -16.66 9.18
C GLU A 65 -11.86 -16.72 7.69
N PRO A 66 -13.16 -16.78 7.33
CA PRO A 66 -13.58 -16.65 5.94
C PRO A 66 -12.99 -15.40 5.28
N GLY A 67 -12.30 -15.56 4.15
CA GLY A 67 -11.67 -14.46 3.42
C GLY A 67 -10.41 -13.88 4.07
N ILE A 68 -9.81 -14.54 5.05
CA ILE A 68 -8.58 -14.09 5.71
C ILE A 68 -7.64 -15.29 5.91
N ALA A 69 -6.50 -15.28 5.22
CA ALA A 69 -5.40 -16.19 5.50
C ALA A 69 -4.40 -15.54 6.49
N ALA A 70 -3.87 -16.30 7.43
CA ALA A 70 -2.76 -15.89 8.29
C ALA A 70 -1.46 -16.49 7.73
N VAL A 71 -0.81 -15.78 6.82
CA VAL A 71 0.38 -16.29 6.13
C VAL A 71 1.59 -16.21 7.06
N THR A 72 2.25 -17.35 7.24
CA THR A 72 3.46 -17.53 8.05
C THR A 72 4.66 -17.91 7.15
N PRO A 73 5.90 -18.00 7.66
CA PRO A 73 7.06 -18.38 6.84
C PRO A 73 6.92 -19.75 6.16
N ASP A 74 6.18 -20.65 6.82
CA ASP A 74 6.02 -22.06 6.44
C ASP A 74 4.71 -22.33 5.68
N THR A 75 3.84 -21.32 5.50
CA THR A 75 2.61 -21.47 4.72
C THR A 75 2.93 -22.01 3.32
N ALA A 76 2.39 -23.19 3.04
CA ALA A 76 2.59 -23.86 1.76
C ALA A 76 1.89 -23.07 0.64
N GLY A 77 2.41 -23.15 -0.58
CA GLY A 77 1.84 -22.43 -1.71
C GLY A 77 2.63 -22.70 -2.97
N PHE A 78 1.92 -22.97 -4.06
CA PHE A 78 2.47 -23.45 -5.33
C PHE A 78 3.06 -22.34 -6.19
N SER A 79 2.81 -21.07 -5.85
CA SER A 79 3.32 -19.93 -6.60
C SER A 79 4.75 -19.56 -6.19
N ASP A 80 5.63 -19.46 -7.19
CA ASP A 80 6.95 -18.82 -7.07
C ASP A 80 6.85 -17.31 -6.77
N TYR A 81 5.66 -16.73 -6.93
CA TYR A 81 5.33 -15.36 -6.55
C TYR A 81 4.36 -15.38 -5.38
N PHE A 82 4.87 -15.16 -4.17
CA PHE A 82 4.06 -15.07 -2.96
C PHE A 82 4.60 -13.98 -2.02
N PRO A 83 4.25 -12.70 -2.28
CA PRO A 83 4.78 -11.55 -1.55
C PRO A 83 4.57 -11.64 -0.04
N GLU A 84 3.39 -12.05 0.42
CA GLU A 84 3.06 -12.12 1.85
C GLU A 84 3.92 -13.17 2.56
N ARG A 85 4.10 -14.35 1.96
CA ARG A 85 5.00 -15.40 2.50
C ARG A 85 6.45 -14.97 2.47
N THR A 86 6.86 -14.32 1.39
CA THR A 86 8.22 -13.79 1.24
C THR A 86 8.52 -12.76 2.32
N LEU A 87 7.55 -11.91 2.63
CA LEU A 87 7.65 -10.96 3.72
C LEU A 87 7.64 -11.65 5.09
N ALA A 88 6.75 -12.63 5.32
CA ALA A 88 6.73 -13.40 6.55
C ALA A 88 8.08 -14.07 6.85
N ARG A 89 8.75 -14.62 5.83
CA ARG A 89 10.11 -15.19 5.94
C ARG A 89 11.15 -14.14 6.31
N TRP A 90 11.11 -12.97 5.67
CA TRP A 90 11.99 -11.86 6.01
C TRP A 90 11.77 -11.38 7.45
N LEU A 91 10.52 -11.24 7.89
CA LEU A 91 10.18 -10.86 9.27
C LEU A 91 10.72 -11.88 10.29
N ALA A 92 10.66 -13.17 9.96
CA ALA A 92 11.14 -14.25 10.83
C ALA A 92 12.67 -14.26 10.99
N SER A 93 13.41 -13.99 9.91
CA SER A 93 14.88 -14.00 9.90
C SER A 93 15.49 -12.68 10.39
N THR A 94 14.76 -11.57 10.25
CA THR A 94 15.25 -10.26 10.66
C THR A 94 15.24 -10.08 12.18
N ARG A 95 16.31 -9.49 12.68
CA ARG A 95 16.46 -9.01 14.06
C ARG A 95 16.97 -7.58 14.01
N TRP A 96 16.56 -6.78 14.98
CA TRP A 96 17.07 -5.41 15.09
C TRP A 96 17.25 -5.02 16.56
N SER A 97 18.29 -4.23 16.84
CA SER A 97 18.59 -3.69 18.17
C SER A 97 17.96 -2.31 18.36
N ASP A 98 17.06 -2.13 19.32
CA ASP A 98 16.62 -0.78 19.69
C ASP A 98 17.79 0.11 20.17
N GLY A 99 17.53 1.42 20.36
CA GLY A 99 18.52 2.36 20.90
C GLY A 99 19.05 2.00 22.30
N GLY A 100 18.47 0.99 22.96
CA GLY A 100 18.89 0.44 24.24
C GLY A 100 19.64 -0.90 24.14
N GLY A 101 19.90 -1.43 22.94
CA GLY A 101 20.64 -2.68 22.75
C GLY A 101 19.81 -3.97 22.69
N HIS A 102 18.48 -3.90 22.80
CA HIS A 102 17.64 -5.11 22.83
C HIS A 102 17.29 -5.59 21.43
N LEU A 103 17.52 -6.88 21.18
CA LEU A 103 17.13 -7.51 19.92
C LEU A 103 15.64 -7.83 19.90
N HIS A 104 14.93 -7.20 18.99
CA HIS A 104 13.52 -7.44 18.74
C HIS A 104 13.33 -8.42 17.59
N GLN A 105 12.43 -9.38 17.78
CA GLN A 105 11.91 -10.23 16.70
C GLN A 105 10.62 -9.63 16.16
N LEU A 106 10.49 -9.59 14.84
CA LEU A 106 9.27 -9.11 14.20
C LEU A 106 8.23 -10.24 14.13
N PRO A 107 6.94 -9.98 14.44
CA PRO A 107 5.89 -10.98 14.26
C PRO A 107 5.84 -11.46 12.81
N PRO A 108 6.08 -12.75 12.53
CA PRO A 108 6.24 -13.25 11.17
C PRO A 108 4.91 -13.65 10.53
N THR A 109 3.87 -12.85 10.77
CA THR A 109 2.53 -13.09 10.21
C THR A 109 2.12 -11.91 9.34
N VAL A 110 1.71 -12.22 8.11
CA VAL A 110 1.11 -11.26 7.18
C VAL A 110 -0.28 -11.79 6.85
N TYR A 111 -1.32 -11.01 7.15
CA TYR A 111 -2.68 -11.41 6.79
C TYR A 111 -2.91 -11.18 5.29
N ALA A 112 -3.51 -12.14 4.61
CA ALA A 112 -3.75 -12.04 3.18
C ALA A 112 -5.26 -12.14 2.90
N PHE A 113 -5.75 -11.17 2.12
CA PHE A 113 -7.12 -11.19 1.60
C PHE A 113 -7.11 -11.76 0.17
N PRO A 114 -8.03 -12.67 -0.20
CA PRO A 114 -8.13 -13.16 -1.57
C PRO A 114 -8.55 -12.04 -2.53
N ARG A 115 -8.19 -12.16 -3.82
CA ARG A 115 -8.79 -11.32 -4.87
C ARG A 115 -10.31 -11.52 -4.88
N THR A 116 -11.04 -10.46 -4.58
CA THR A 116 -12.49 -10.50 -4.35
C THR A 116 -13.09 -9.09 -4.44
N GLY A 117 -14.39 -8.95 -4.59
CA GLY A 117 -15.04 -7.63 -4.67
C GLY A 117 -15.14 -6.89 -3.32
N VAL A 118 -15.75 -5.71 -3.34
CA VAL A 118 -15.82 -4.82 -2.16
C VAL A 118 -16.57 -5.44 -0.99
N ARG A 119 -17.70 -6.12 -1.24
CA ARG A 119 -18.53 -6.71 -0.18
C ARG A 119 -17.81 -7.80 0.63
N PRO A 120 -17.23 -8.84 0.00
CA PRO A 120 -16.47 -9.86 0.72
C PRO A 120 -15.21 -9.28 1.38
N LEU A 121 -14.49 -8.37 0.72
CA LEU A 121 -13.29 -7.74 1.29
C LEU A 121 -13.63 -6.92 2.54
N ARG A 122 -14.69 -6.09 2.50
CA ARG A 122 -15.21 -5.37 3.67
C ARG A 122 -15.57 -6.31 4.81
N SER A 123 -16.16 -7.46 4.50
CA SER A 123 -16.51 -8.45 5.51
C SER A 123 -15.27 -9.07 6.15
N ALA A 124 -14.20 -9.28 5.38
CA ALA A 124 -12.91 -9.74 5.87
C ALA A 124 -12.25 -8.68 6.76
N TYR A 125 -12.18 -7.41 6.35
CA TYR A 125 -11.67 -6.32 7.19
C TYR A 125 -12.44 -6.19 8.52
N ARG A 126 -13.77 -6.31 8.50
CA ARG A 126 -14.59 -6.31 9.73
C ARG A 126 -14.25 -7.46 10.68
N ARG A 127 -14.07 -8.67 10.15
CA ARG A 127 -13.66 -9.85 10.95
C ARG A 127 -12.26 -9.65 11.52
N LEU A 128 -11.31 -9.20 10.70
CA LEU A 128 -9.94 -8.95 11.15
C LEU A 128 -9.88 -7.87 12.23
N ALA A 129 -10.58 -6.75 12.01
CA ALA A 129 -10.66 -5.64 12.93
C ALA A 129 -11.20 -6.05 14.29
N LYS A 130 -12.29 -6.82 14.31
CA LYS A 130 -12.85 -7.36 15.55
C LYS A 130 -11.87 -8.30 16.26
N ARG A 131 -11.25 -9.22 15.51
CA ARG A 131 -10.37 -10.26 16.07
C ARG A 131 -9.09 -9.67 16.67
N LEU A 132 -8.47 -8.73 15.98
CA LEU A 132 -7.24 -8.07 16.43
C LEU A 132 -7.52 -6.87 17.34
N ARG A 133 -8.79 -6.49 17.52
CA ARG A 133 -9.23 -5.29 18.25
C ARG A 133 -8.55 -4.03 17.70
N LEU A 134 -8.58 -3.87 16.38
CA LEU A 134 -7.94 -2.75 15.71
C LEU A 134 -8.61 -1.44 16.09
N ASP A 135 -7.78 -0.45 16.40
CA ASP A 135 -8.19 0.95 16.61
C ASP A 135 -7.77 1.85 15.44
N ALA A 136 -6.82 1.41 14.60
CA ALA A 136 -6.50 2.05 13.33
C ALA A 136 -6.26 1.06 12.17
N ILE A 137 -6.63 1.49 10.96
CA ILE A 137 -6.20 0.89 9.69
C ILE A 137 -5.51 1.96 8.87
N VAL A 138 -4.31 1.66 8.36
CA VAL A 138 -3.60 2.48 7.37
C VAL A 138 -3.49 1.67 6.08
N LEU A 139 -4.19 2.10 5.04
CA LEU A 139 -3.96 1.59 3.70
C LEU A 139 -2.66 2.17 3.15
N VAL A 140 -1.81 1.32 2.58
CA VAL A 140 -0.56 1.73 1.96
C VAL A 140 -0.56 1.37 0.49
N ASP A 141 -0.07 2.31 -0.32
CA ASP A 141 0.05 2.18 -1.77
C ASP A 141 1.51 2.43 -2.15
N GLY A 142 2.06 1.51 -2.93
CA GLY A 142 3.36 1.65 -3.59
C GLY A 142 3.17 2.37 -4.91
N GLY A 143 2.92 3.66 -4.82
CA GLY A 143 2.46 4.44 -5.95
C GLY A 143 1.69 5.66 -5.49
N THR A 144 0.91 6.19 -6.40
CA THR A 144 0.02 7.34 -6.22
C THR A 144 -1.31 7.16 -6.96
N ASP A 145 -1.55 5.99 -7.57
CA ASP A 145 -2.78 5.72 -8.31
C ASP A 145 -3.99 5.52 -7.40
N ILE A 146 -3.82 5.20 -6.11
CA ILE A 146 -4.90 5.29 -5.12
C ILE A 146 -5.52 6.70 -5.01
N LEU A 147 -4.80 7.74 -5.47
CA LEU A 147 -5.26 9.13 -5.46
C LEU A 147 -6.10 9.51 -6.69
N MET A 148 -6.25 8.61 -7.65
CA MET A 148 -7.01 8.90 -8.87
C MET A 148 -8.52 8.86 -8.59
N ARG A 149 -9.19 9.94 -9.00
CA ARG A 149 -10.62 10.16 -8.74
C ARG A 149 -11.51 9.48 -9.78
N GLY A 150 -11.00 9.26 -10.98
CA GLY A 150 -11.67 8.62 -12.10
C GLY A 150 -11.68 9.43 -13.39
N ASP A 151 -11.51 10.76 -13.30
CA ASP A 151 -11.55 11.67 -14.45
C ASP A 151 -10.15 12.00 -15.01
N GLU A 152 -9.09 11.43 -14.45
CA GLU A 152 -7.71 11.62 -14.91
C GLU A 152 -7.48 10.97 -16.28
N ALA A 153 -6.44 11.46 -16.96
CA ALA A 153 -6.05 10.99 -18.29
C ALA A 153 -5.91 9.45 -18.32
N ALA A 154 -5.26 8.89 -17.30
CA ALA A 154 -5.24 7.47 -16.98
C ALA A 154 -5.28 7.28 -15.47
N LEU A 155 -5.76 6.12 -15.01
CA LEU A 155 -5.94 5.82 -13.59
C LEU A 155 -4.83 4.95 -12.99
N GLY A 156 -3.84 4.51 -13.77
CA GLY A 156 -2.90 3.47 -13.30
C GLY A 156 -3.60 2.11 -13.22
N THR A 157 -3.51 1.47 -12.06
CA THR A 157 -4.08 0.15 -11.75
C THR A 157 -5.20 0.21 -10.69
N PRO A 158 -6.31 0.90 -10.96
CA PRO A 158 -7.25 1.36 -9.93
C PRO A 158 -8.08 0.27 -9.25
N VAL A 159 -8.09 -0.96 -9.77
CA VAL A 159 -9.08 -1.99 -9.40
C VAL A 159 -8.87 -2.46 -7.95
N GLU A 160 -7.65 -2.87 -7.62
CA GLU A 160 -7.28 -3.31 -6.29
C GLU A 160 -7.38 -2.17 -5.27
N ASP A 161 -6.80 -1.00 -5.58
CA ASP A 161 -6.82 0.18 -4.70
C ASP A 161 -8.22 0.65 -4.37
N ALA A 162 -9.07 0.82 -5.39
CA ALA A 162 -10.44 1.24 -5.18
C ALA A 162 -11.24 0.21 -4.38
N THR A 163 -10.95 -1.09 -4.56
CA THR A 163 -11.61 -2.14 -3.78
C THR A 163 -11.21 -2.05 -2.30
N SER A 164 -9.92 -1.94 -2.03
CA SER A 164 -9.37 -1.76 -0.67
C SER A 164 -9.89 -0.49 -0.02
N LEU A 165 -9.87 0.64 -0.74
CA LEU A 165 -10.39 1.93 -0.28
C LEU A 165 -11.89 1.84 0.07
N ALA A 166 -12.72 1.28 -0.81
CA ALA A 166 -14.14 1.11 -0.57
C ALA A 166 -14.44 0.18 0.62
N ALA A 167 -13.67 -0.91 0.74
CA ALA A 167 -13.84 -1.89 1.81
C ALA A 167 -13.48 -1.32 3.19
N VAL A 168 -12.35 -0.63 3.30
CA VAL A 168 -11.90 -0.02 4.56
C VAL A 168 -12.77 1.18 4.91
N ASN A 169 -13.21 2.00 3.95
CA ASN A 169 -14.10 3.13 4.21
C ASN A 169 -15.36 2.70 4.98
N ALA A 170 -15.94 1.55 4.63
CA ALA A 170 -17.12 0.97 5.28
C ALA A 170 -16.81 0.01 6.45
N THR A 171 -15.55 -0.06 6.91
CA THR A 171 -15.13 -0.84 8.07
C THR A 171 -15.21 0.02 9.34
N PRO A 172 -15.83 -0.48 10.43
CA PRO A 172 -16.03 0.28 11.67
C PRO A 172 -14.77 0.21 12.55
N VAL A 173 -13.75 0.97 12.17
CA VAL A 173 -12.53 1.21 12.95
C VAL A 173 -12.42 2.73 13.22
N PRO A 174 -12.03 3.16 14.43
CA PRO A 174 -11.97 4.58 14.80
C PRO A 174 -11.12 5.42 13.85
N THR A 175 -9.88 5.00 13.58
CA THR A 175 -8.96 5.74 12.71
C THR A 175 -8.73 4.97 11.41
N LYS A 176 -8.90 5.66 10.26
CA LYS A 176 -8.66 5.08 8.94
C LYS A 176 -7.89 6.09 8.09
N LEU A 177 -6.70 5.69 7.64
CA LEU A 177 -5.78 6.57 6.93
C LEU A 177 -5.29 5.91 5.64
N VAL A 178 -4.75 6.73 4.74
CA VAL A 178 -4.04 6.29 3.53
C VAL A 178 -2.65 6.90 3.54
N ALA A 179 -1.64 6.12 3.17
CA ALA A 179 -0.27 6.58 2.97
C ALA A 179 0.29 6.03 1.65
N ALA A 180 0.52 6.92 0.69
CA ALA A 180 1.02 6.61 -0.63
C ALA A 180 2.51 7.01 -0.73
N ILE A 181 3.38 6.11 -1.19
CA ILE A 181 4.82 6.35 -1.34
C ILE A 181 5.30 5.87 -2.70
N GLY A 182 6.28 6.54 -3.29
CA GLY A 182 6.78 6.20 -4.62
C GLY A 182 6.31 7.15 -5.71
N PHE A 183 6.18 8.45 -5.39
CA PHE A 183 5.73 9.47 -6.33
C PHE A 183 6.39 9.31 -7.71
N GLY A 184 5.51 9.10 -8.69
CA GLY A 184 5.83 9.04 -10.10
C GLY A 184 6.17 7.67 -10.66
N VAL A 185 6.20 6.62 -9.82
CA VAL A 185 6.43 5.24 -10.27
C VAL A 185 5.34 4.74 -11.22
N ASP A 186 4.11 5.20 -11.05
CA ASP A 186 2.94 4.82 -11.86
C ASP A 186 2.87 5.54 -13.22
N ALA A 187 3.86 6.39 -13.54
CA ALA A 187 3.95 7.00 -14.86
C ALA A 187 3.96 5.95 -15.97
N TYR A 188 4.58 4.78 -15.69
CA TYR A 188 4.59 3.63 -16.58
C TYR A 188 3.19 3.04 -16.83
N HIS A 189 2.26 3.19 -15.88
CA HIS A 189 0.84 2.84 -16.04
C HIS A 189 -0.01 4.04 -16.50
N GLY A 190 0.62 5.08 -17.05
CA GLY A 190 -0.03 6.23 -17.65
C GLY A 190 -0.43 7.33 -16.65
N VAL A 191 -0.18 7.17 -15.35
CA VAL A 191 -0.50 8.21 -14.35
C VAL A 191 0.21 9.52 -14.69
N ASN A 192 -0.50 10.63 -14.55
CA ASN A 192 0.02 11.96 -14.82
C ASN A 192 0.34 12.69 -13.51
N HIS A 193 1.62 13.04 -13.31
CA HIS A 193 2.09 13.65 -12.05
C HIS A 193 1.41 14.98 -11.73
N VAL A 194 1.08 15.78 -12.75
CA VAL A 194 0.36 17.05 -12.55
C VAL A 194 -1.03 16.78 -11.97
N GLN A 195 -1.76 15.81 -12.53
CA GLN A 195 -3.07 15.42 -12.01
C GLN A 195 -3.00 14.80 -10.61
N VAL A 196 -1.93 14.06 -10.28
CA VAL A 196 -1.66 13.62 -8.89
C VAL A 196 -1.56 14.83 -7.95
N LEU A 197 -0.75 15.84 -8.30
CA LEU A 197 -0.57 17.04 -7.48
C LEU A 197 -1.87 17.86 -7.36
N GLU A 198 -2.65 17.96 -8.44
CA GLU A 198 -3.97 18.60 -8.41
C GLU A 198 -4.94 17.88 -7.46
N ASN A 199 -4.91 16.54 -7.44
CA ASN A 199 -5.73 15.73 -6.54
C ASN A 199 -5.31 15.90 -5.08
N ILE A 200 -4.01 15.93 -4.79
CA ILE A 200 -3.48 16.24 -3.46
C ILE A 200 -3.95 17.63 -3.02
N ALA A 201 -3.86 18.64 -3.89
CA ALA A 201 -4.32 19.99 -3.59
C ALA A 201 -5.85 20.06 -3.38
N ALA A 202 -6.63 19.24 -4.10
CA ALA A 202 -8.07 19.13 -3.88
C ALA A 202 -8.41 18.49 -2.52
N LEU A 203 -7.68 17.45 -2.13
CA LEU A 203 -7.80 16.80 -0.82
C LEU A 203 -7.40 17.73 0.32
N ASP A 204 -6.34 18.53 0.13
CA ASP A 204 -5.91 19.54 1.09
C ASP A 204 -6.97 20.62 1.29
N ARG A 205 -7.54 21.16 0.20
CA ARG A 205 -8.67 22.10 0.29
C ARG A 205 -9.90 21.51 0.99
N ALA A 206 -10.07 20.19 0.94
CA ALA A 206 -11.14 19.47 1.64
C ALA A 206 -10.78 19.11 3.10
N GLY A 207 -9.58 19.46 3.58
CA GLY A 207 -9.09 19.11 4.92
C GLY A 207 -8.73 17.62 5.09
N ALA A 208 -8.60 16.89 3.99
CA ALA A 208 -8.33 15.45 3.97
C ALA A 208 -6.84 15.12 3.81
N TYR A 209 -5.99 16.07 3.40
CA TYR A 209 -4.55 15.88 3.35
C TYR A 209 -3.93 16.05 4.75
N LEU A 210 -3.16 15.07 5.19
CA LEU A 210 -2.57 15.01 6.53
C LEU A 210 -1.06 15.33 6.53
N GLY A 211 -0.58 15.88 5.42
CA GLY A 211 0.82 16.23 5.20
C GLY A 211 1.62 15.13 4.50
N ALA A 212 2.90 15.44 4.32
CA ALA A 212 3.89 14.53 3.78
C ALA A 212 5.13 14.45 4.67
N PHE A 213 5.77 13.29 4.65
CA PHE A 213 7.05 13.08 5.33
C PHE A 213 7.92 12.11 4.54
N THR A 214 9.22 12.22 4.74
CA THR A 214 10.21 11.41 4.01
C THR A 214 10.77 10.34 4.92
N VAL A 215 10.94 9.12 4.40
CA VAL A 215 11.74 8.09 5.07
C VAL A 215 13.21 8.51 5.03
N PRO A 216 13.88 8.75 6.18
CA PRO A 216 15.27 9.17 6.18
C PRO A 216 16.17 8.08 5.56
N SER A 217 16.87 8.40 4.46
CA SER A 217 17.65 7.43 3.66
C SER A 217 18.76 6.70 4.46
N HIS A 218 19.33 7.39 5.44
CA HIS A 218 20.36 6.88 6.35
C HIS A 218 19.77 6.29 7.65
N GLY A 219 18.45 6.33 7.80
CA GLY A 219 17.73 5.78 8.95
C GLY A 219 17.63 4.26 8.89
N ARG A 220 17.27 3.70 10.05
CA ARG A 220 17.04 2.26 10.23
C ARG A 220 15.94 1.75 9.31
N GLU A 221 14.83 2.47 9.24
CA GLU A 221 13.63 2.12 8.48
C GLU A 221 13.96 1.98 6.99
N ALA A 222 14.77 2.89 6.45
CA ALA A 222 15.27 2.79 5.08
C ALA A 222 16.18 1.58 4.87
N ALA A 223 17.10 1.31 5.81
CA ALA A 223 17.99 0.16 5.72
C ALA A 223 17.23 -1.17 5.72
N LEU A 224 16.30 -1.35 6.67
CA LEU A 224 15.46 -2.54 6.77
C LEU A 224 14.50 -2.68 5.58
N TYR A 225 13.94 -1.58 5.09
CA TYR A 225 13.12 -1.62 3.88
C TYR A 225 13.92 -2.07 2.66
N ARG A 226 15.12 -1.52 2.42
CA ARG A 226 15.99 -1.96 1.31
C ARG A 226 16.36 -3.43 1.42
N ASP A 227 16.64 -3.91 2.64
CA ASP A 227 16.93 -5.33 2.90
C ASP A 227 15.72 -6.22 2.59
N ALA A 228 14.52 -5.84 3.04
CA ALA A 228 13.28 -6.54 2.73
C ALA A 228 13.02 -6.63 1.21
N VAL A 229 13.21 -5.51 0.50
CA VAL A 229 13.05 -5.44 -0.96
C VAL A 229 14.10 -6.30 -1.67
N ALA A 230 15.36 -6.31 -1.22
CA ALA A 230 16.41 -7.15 -1.77
C ALA A 230 16.11 -8.64 -1.54
N HIS A 231 15.65 -9.02 -0.34
CA HIS A 231 15.20 -10.37 -0.03
C HIS A 231 14.03 -10.79 -0.93
N ALA A 232 13.03 -9.92 -1.10
CA ALA A 232 11.89 -10.17 -1.98
C ALA A 232 12.31 -10.38 -3.44
N ARG A 233 13.22 -9.54 -3.92
CA ARG A 233 13.80 -9.64 -5.26
C ARG A 233 14.53 -10.97 -5.47
N ALA A 234 15.33 -11.40 -4.49
CA ALA A 234 16.03 -12.68 -4.56
C ALA A 234 15.07 -13.88 -4.56
N ALA A 235 13.98 -13.79 -3.80
CA ALA A 235 12.94 -14.83 -3.75
C ALA A 235 12.05 -14.87 -5.00
N THR A 236 11.93 -13.76 -5.73
CA THR A 236 11.02 -13.62 -6.89
C THR A 236 11.72 -13.05 -8.15
N PRO A 237 12.84 -13.62 -8.61
CA PRO A 237 13.72 -12.97 -9.59
C PRO A 237 13.04 -12.66 -10.95
N LYS A 238 12.03 -13.45 -11.35
CA LYS A 238 11.29 -13.25 -12.60
C LYS A 238 10.19 -12.18 -12.51
N ARG A 239 9.77 -11.82 -11.29
CA ARG A 239 8.59 -10.99 -10.97
C ARG A 239 8.86 -10.05 -9.79
N ALA A 240 10.09 -9.57 -9.65
CA ALA A 240 10.43 -8.62 -8.60
C ALA A 240 9.61 -7.34 -8.72
N SER A 241 9.26 -6.71 -7.60
CA SER A 241 8.53 -5.45 -7.59
C SER A 241 9.36 -4.33 -8.21
N ILE A 242 8.86 -3.77 -9.32
CA ILE A 242 9.42 -2.55 -9.92
C ILE A 242 9.25 -1.40 -8.95
N VAL A 243 8.02 -1.22 -8.46
CA VAL A 243 7.61 -0.18 -7.51
C VAL A 243 8.56 -0.11 -6.32
N ASN A 244 8.63 -1.18 -5.53
CA ASN A 244 9.42 -1.17 -4.31
C ASN A 244 10.92 -1.12 -4.61
N GLY A 245 11.35 -1.64 -5.77
CA GLY A 245 12.73 -1.50 -6.27
C GLY A 245 13.13 -0.05 -6.56
N GLN A 246 12.25 0.75 -7.17
CA GLN A 246 12.48 2.17 -7.46
C GLN A 246 12.50 3.00 -6.18
N ILE A 247 11.57 2.74 -5.25
CA ILE A 247 11.56 3.39 -3.91
C ILE A 247 12.85 3.04 -3.15
N ALA A 248 13.29 1.78 -3.19
CA ALA A 248 14.53 1.34 -2.55
C ALA A 248 15.76 2.03 -3.15
N ALA A 249 15.77 2.27 -4.47
CA ALA A 249 16.83 3.03 -5.15
C ALA A 249 16.80 4.51 -4.80
N ALA A 250 15.62 5.14 -4.70
CA ALA A 250 15.50 6.52 -4.22
C ALA A 250 16.07 6.67 -2.79
N LEU A 251 15.87 5.66 -1.94
CA LEU A 251 16.44 5.59 -0.59
C LEU A 251 17.96 5.35 -0.54
N THR A 252 18.64 5.22 -1.68
CA THR A 252 20.11 5.29 -1.78
C THR A 252 20.60 6.61 -2.39
N GLY A 253 19.70 7.55 -2.66
CA GLY A 253 20.02 8.80 -3.37
C GLY A 253 20.21 8.62 -4.87
N ALA A 254 19.77 7.49 -5.45
CA ALA A 254 19.82 7.30 -6.89
C ALA A 254 18.81 8.22 -7.61
N VAL A 255 19.09 8.53 -8.87
CA VAL A 255 18.23 9.37 -9.72
C VAL A 255 18.31 8.91 -11.18
N GLY A 256 17.22 9.08 -11.94
CA GLY A 256 17.17 8.75 -13.36
C GLY A 256 16.69 7.32 -13.65
N ASP A 257 17.03 6.83 -14.84
CA ASP A 257 16.67 5.47 -15.28
C ASP A 257 17.55 4.43 -14.60
N VAL A 258 17.11 4.00 -13.41
CA VAL A 258 17.77 2.97 -12.63
C VAL A 258 17.15 1.61 -12.98
N PRO A 259 17.90 0.68 -13.60
CA PRO A 259 17.37 -0.60 -14.00
C PRO A 259 17.00 -1.46 -12.80
N VAL A 260 15.80 -2.05 -12.83
CA VAL A 260 15.42 -3.14 -11.93
C VAL A 260 15.68 -4.45 -12.69
N ASN A 261 16.67 -5.25 -12.23
CA ASN A 261 17.02 -6.56 -12.80
C ASN A 261 17.59 -6.58 -14.24
N GLY A 262 18.26 -5.52 -14.71
CA GLY A 262 18.78 -5.51 -16.09
C GLY A 262 17.68 -5.58 -17.16
N ARG A 263 16.41 -5.46 -16.76
CA ARG A 263 15.31 -5.11 -17.66
C ARG A 263 15.31 -3.60 -17.78
N THR A 264 15.83 -3.10 -18.88
CA THR A 264 15.51 -1.76 -19.36
C THR A 264 14.08 -1.81 -19.89
N PHE A 265 13.20 -1.00 -19.32
CA PHE A 265 11.86 -0.84 -19.85
C PHE A 265 11.93 -0.12 -21.21
N THR A 266 10.91 -0.32 -22.04
CA THR A 266 10.78 0.43 -23.31
C THR A 266 10.64 1.93 -23.07
N GLU A 267 10.18 2.33 -21.89
CA GLU A 267 10.15 3.71 -21.41
C GLU A 267 11.03 3.84 -20.16
N PRO A 268 11.90 4.87 -20.07
CA PRO A 268 12.77 5.04 -18.92
C PRO A 268 11.96 5.29 -17.65
N LEU A 269 12.29 4.59 -16.57
CA LEU A 269 11.78 4.95 -15.25
C LEU A 269 12.57 6.17 -14.76
N PHE A 270 11.98 7.01 -13.91
CA PHE A 270 12.67 8.16 -13.33
C PHE A 270 12.68 8.04 -11.81
N VAL A 271 13.69 7.33 -11.29
CA VAL A 271 13.98 7.37 -9.85
C VAL A 271 14.22 8.81 -9.48
N ASN A 272 13.52 9.26 -8.43
CA ASN A 272 13.62 10.63 -7.95
C ASN A 272 13.43 10.69 -6.43
N PRO A 273 13.90 11.75 -5.76
CA PRO A 273 13.81 11.85 -4.30
C PRO A 273 12.38 11.85 -3.73
N LEU A 274 11.36 12.24 -4.52
CA LEU A 274 9.96 12.23 -4.05
C LEU A 274 9.42 10.81 -3.90
N MET A 275 10.07 9.80 -4.49
CA MET A 275 9.70 8.39 -4.27
C MET A 275 9.91 7.93 -2.82
N ALA A 276 10.76 8.62 -2.05
CA ALA A 276 10.97 8.33 -0.62
C ALA A 276 9.98 9.07 0.30
N MET A 277 9.08 9.88 -0.27
CA MET A 277 8.10 10.67 0.45
C MET A 277 6.75 9.94 0.52
N TYR A 278 6.20 9.85 1.73
CA TYR A 278 4.79 9.53 1.92
C TYR A 278 3.94 10.77 1.73
N PHE A 279 2.86 10.63 0.97
CA PHE A 279 1.71 11.53 1.02
C PHE A 279 0.60 10.84 1.79
N THR A 280 0.02 11.55 2.77
CA THR A 280 -0.92 10.95 3.70
C THR A 280 -2.27 11.64 3.76
N PHE A 281 -3.32 10.85 3.98
CA PHE A 281 -4.69 11.32 3.85
C PHE A 281 -5.62 10.67 4.89
N GLU A 282 -6.66 11.39 5.27
CA GLU A 282 -7.82 10.79 5.92
C GLU A 282 -8.60 9.98 4.88
N LEU A 283 -8.89 8.72 5.23
CA LEU A 283 -9.40 7.76 4.25
C LEU A 283 -10.81 8.10 3.76
N ALA A 284 -11.70 8.59 4.63
CA ALA A 284 -13.05 8.96 4.23
C ALA A 284 -13.05 10.18 3.29
N GLY A 285 -12.17 11.16 3.52
CA GLY A 285 -11.95 12.31 2.67
C GLY A 285 -11.42 11.91 1.28
N LEU A 286 -10.46 10.98 1.22
CA LEU A 286 -10.01 10.42 -0.06
C LEU A 286 -11.15 9.67 -0.78
N ALA A 287 -11.86 8.80 -0.06
CA ALA A 287 -12.97 8.05 -0.61
C ALA A 287 -14.09 8.95 -1.17
N ALA A 288 -14.36 10.09 -0.53
CA ALA A 288 -15.37 11.06 -0.96
C ALA A 288 -14.99 11.81 -2.26
N GLN A 289 -13.71 11.85 -2.63
CA GLN A 289 -13.25 12.48 -3.87
C GLN A 289 -13.31 11.55 -5.08
N SER A 290 -13.45 10.23 -4.87
CA SER A 290 -13.60 9.27 -5.96
C SER A 290 -14.98 9.36 -6.61
N LEU A 291 -15.01 9.43 -7.93
CA LEU A 291 -16.21 9.63 -8.74
C LEU A 291 -16.96 8.33 -9.04
N TYR A 292 -16.35 7.18 -8.75
CA TYR A 292 -16.90 5.84 -9.05
C TYR A 292 -16.98 4.91 -7.85
N LEU A 293 -16.42 5.27 -6.68
CA LEU A 293 -16.34 4.38 -5.52
C LEU A 293 -17.71 3.85 -5.08
N ASP A 294 -18.75 4.69 -5.17
CA ASP A 294 -20.13 4.32 -4.82
C ASP A 294 -20.70 3.23 -5.72
N ARG A 295 -20.29 3.23 -7.00
CA ARG A 295 -20.75 2.25 -8.00
C ARG A 295 -20.23 0.86 -7.70
N ILE A 296 -19.01 0.74 -7.14
CA ILE A 296 -18.36 -0.55 -6.88
C ILE A 296 -18.66 -1.14 -5.51
N ARG A 297 -19.33 -0.42 -4.60
CA ARG A 297 -19.60 -0.87 -3.22
C ARG A 297 -20.32 -2.22 -3.13
N GLY A 298 -21.08 -2.57 -4.17
CA GLY A 298 -21.91 -3.76 -4.26
C GLY A 298 -21.26 -4.97 -4.94
N THR A 299 -19.98 -4.91 -5.30
CA THR A 299 -19.32 -6.01 -6.03
C THR A 299 -18.91 -7.17 -5.13
N ASP A 300 -18.93 -8.38 -5.69
CA ASP A 300 -18.49 -9.62 -5.04
C ASP A 300 -17.17 -10.17 -5.64
N ASP A 301 -16.78 -9.73 -6.84
CA ASP A 301 -15.52 -10.11 -7.48
C ASP A 301 -14.80 -8.92 -8.17
N MET A 302 -13.54 -9.14 -8.55
CA MET A 302 -12.67 -8.13 -9.15
C MET A 302 -13.06 -7.75 -10.59
N LEU A 303 -13.66 -8.67 -11.35
CA LEU A 303 -14.10 -8.37 -12.72
C LEU A 303 -15.27 -7.40 -12.69
N GLN A 304 -16.19 -7.55 -11.74
CA GLN A 304 -17.26 -6.59 -11.53
C GLN A 304 -16.72 -5.20 -11.19
N VAL A 305 -15.67 -5.11 -10.37
CA VAL A 305 -15.02 -3.82 -10.07
C VAL A 305 -14.45 -3.21 -11.34
N SER A 306 -13.65 -3.97 -12.10
CA SER A 306 -13.07 -3.50 -13.37
C SER A 306 -14.13 -2.97 -14.33
N HIS A 307 -15.17 -3.77 -14.62
CA HIS A 307 -16.23 -3.39 -15.55
C HIS A 307 -16.99 -2.13 -15.11
N LEU A 308 -17.20 -1.93 -13.81
CA LEU A 308 -17.91 -0.75 -13.30
C LEU A 308 -17.04 0.51 -13.36
N ILE A 309 -15.72 0.39 -13.17
CA ILE A 309 -14.76 1.49 -13.38
C ILE A 309 -14.69 1.84 -14.86
N GLU A 310 -14.55 0.84 -15.74
CA GLU A 310 -14.54 1.02 -17.20
C GLU A 310 -15.83 1.70 -17.69
N ARG A 311 -16.99 1.18 -17.29
CA ARG A 311 -18.28 1.78 -17.64
C ARG A 311 -18.40 3.22 -17.13
N PHE A 312 -17.92 3.53 -15.93
CA PHE A 312 -17.88 4.91 -15.45
C PHE A 312 -17.02 5.79 -16.36
N ARG A 313 -15.85 5.28 -16.80
CA ARG A 313 -14.97 6.02 -17.72
C ARG A 313 -15.59 6.24 -19.09
N ASP A 314 -16.40 5.32 -19.60
CA ASP A 314 -17.13 5.46 -20.85
C ASP A 314 -18.23 6.54 -20.79
N GLU A 315 -18.71 6.87 -19.59
CA GLU A 315 -19.76 7.88 -19.36
C GLU A 315 -19.21 9.32 -19.25
N ILE A 316 -17.89 9.48 -19.17
CA ILE A 316 -17.24 10.79 -18.99
C ILE A 316 -16.23 11.08 -20.10
N THR A 317 -15.76 12.32 -20.16
CA THR A 317 -14.56 12.68 -20.92
C THR A 317 -13.40 12.84 -19.95
N PRO A 318 -12.39 11.95 -19.98
CA PRO A 318 -11.19 12.11 -19.16
C PRO A 318 -10.49 13.45 -19.42
N ARG A 319 -9.96 14.06 -18.37
CA ARG A 319 -9.13 15.26 -18.44
C ARG A 319 -7.89 14.98 -19.29
N PRO A 320 -7.48 15.91 -20.17
CA PRO A 320 -6.29 15.71 -20.99
C PRO A 320 -5.03 15.59 -20.11
N ARG A 321 -4.05 14.84 -20.60
CA ARG A 321 -2.73 14.75 -19.95
C ARG A 321 -2.07 16.14 -19.96
N MET A 322 -1.56 16.57 -18.80
CA MET A 322 -0.90 17.87 -18.66
C MET A 322 0.63 17.69 -18.55
N PRO A 323 1.43 18.48 -19.27
CA PRO A 323 2.86 18.55 -19.01
C PRO A 323 3.12 19.23 -17.66
N PHE A 324 4.19 18.85 -16.98
CA PHE A 324 4.66 19.63 -15.84
C PHE A 324 5.02 21.04 -16.33
N PRO A 325 4.62 22.12 -15.62
CA PRO A 325 4.72 23.48 -16.15
C PRO A 325 6.15 24.04 -16.04
N HIS A 326 7.12 23.44 -16.75
CA HIS A 326 8.46 23.97 -17.10
C HIS A 326 9.25 22.93 -17.89
#